data_AF-A0A6A1QTE5-F1
#
_entry.id   AF-A0A6A1QTE5-F1
#
_cell.length_a   1.000
_cell.length_b   1.000
_cell.length_c   1.000
_cell.angle_alpha   90.00
_cell.angle_beta   90.00
_cell.angle_gamma   90.00
#
_symmetry.space_group_name_H-M   'P 1'
#
loop_
_entity.id
_entity.type
_entity.pdbx_description
1 polymer ?
#
loop_
_entity_poly.entity_id
_entity_poly.type
_entity_poly.pdbx_seq_one_letter_code
_entity_poly.pdbx_strand_id
1 'polypeptide(L)'
;MGSRILHCVLLDLSASMLRGRKLELAKGALLALSEQFYHRREKMAVIGFSGTQARVIQPAGRVPTFNLNWIAPLQGAGATPISHAVDLLEEMLGQHKCRSAKAVTTVWLMSDGRFDPLPARPEMADCCHVLDFEMEDVRLGRAQRLAQTWNASYTPVLQFSPEVAPVRNA
;
A
#
# COMPACT_ATOMS: atom_id res chain seq x y z
N MET A 1 -15.98 -21.72 -3.39
CA MET A 1 -16.38 -20.46 -2.72
C MET A 1 -15.17 -19.53 -2.74
N GLY A 2 -15.24 -18.41 -3.47
CA GLY A 2 -14.10 -17.49 -3.56
C GLY A 2 -13.83 -16.81 -2.22
N SER A 3 -12.57 -16.46 -1.94
CA SER A 3 -12.22 -15.75 -0.71
C SER A 3 -12.99 -14.43 -0.60
N ARG A 4 -13.43 -14.10 0.62
CA ARG A 4 -14.15 -12.86 0.95
C ARG A 4 -13.22 -11.73 1.40
N ILE A 5 -11.91 -11.95 1.28
CA ILE A 5 -10.90 -10.98 1.72
C ILE A 5 -10.52 -10.10 0.54
N LEU A 6 -10.55 -8.78 0.77
CA LEU A 6 -9.98 -7.78 -0.11
C LEU A 6 -8.76 -7.16 0.56
N HIS A 7 -7.61 -7.29 -0.09
CA HIS A 7 -6.39 -6.58 0.27
C HIS A 7 -6.28 -5.31 -0.56
N CYS A 8 -6.26 -4.14 0.10
CA CYS A 8 -6.02 -2.86 -0.58
C CYS A 8 -4.63 -2.36 -0.21
N VAL A 9 -3.79 -2.17 -1.23
CA VAL A 9 -2.44 -1.65 -1.06
C VAL A 9 -2.42 -0.16 -1.41
N LEU A 10 -1.98 0.66 -0.46
CA LEU A 10 -1.59 2.05 -0.66
C LEU A 10 -0.08 2.10 -0.92
N LEU A 11 0.31 2.40 -2.15
CA LEU A 11 1.70 2.50 -2.57
C LEU A 11 2.14 3.97 -2.67
N ASP A 12 3.07 4.36 -1.81
CA ASP A 12 3.70 5.67 -1.87
C ASP A 12 4.71 5.75 -3.02
N LEU A 13 4.46 6.68 -3.93
CA LEU A 13 5.26 6.98 -5.13
C LEU A 13 5.91 8.38 -5.02
N SER A 14 6.05 8.91 -3.80
CA SER A 14 6.69 10.19 -3.52
C SER A 14 8.18 10.22 -3.87
N ALA A 15 8.74 11.42 -3.93
CA ALA A 15 10.16 11.62 -4.24
C ALA A 15 11.10 10.95 -3.20
N SER A 16 10.69 10.81 -1.94
CA SER A 16 11.49 10.09 -0.94
C SER A 16 11.54 8.59 -1.23
N MET A 17 10.43 8.00 -1.71
CA MET A 17 10.35 6.61 -2.15
C MET A 17 11.08 6.34 -3.46
N LEU A 18 11.27 7.35 -4.31
CA LEU A 18 12.07 7.22 -5.55
C LEU A 18 13.58 7.16 -5.28
N ARG A 19 14.03 7.57 -4.08
CA ARG A 19 15.44 7.55 -3.70
C ARG A 19 15.84 6.19 -3.12
N GLY A 20 17.13 5.86 -3.24
CA GLY A 20 17.75 4.78 -2.46
C GLY A 20 17.12 3.39 -2.66
N ARG A 21 16.63 3.08 -3.86
CA ARG A 21 16.00 1.78 -4.22
C ARG A 21 14.72 1.43 -3.46
N LYS A 22 14.15 2.35 -2.68
CA LYS A 22 12.91 2.13 -1.91
C LYS A 22 11.76 1.69 -2.80
N LEU A 23 11.54 2.35 -3.94
CA LEU A 23 10.50 1.94 -4.89
C LEU A 23 10.75 0.57 -5.52
N GLU A 24 12.02 0.19 -5.78
CA GLU A 24 12.33 -1.15 -6.31
C GLU A 24 11.95 -2.25 -5.32
N LEU A 25 12.24 -2.01 -4.03
CA LEU A 25 11.84 -2.90 -2.95
C LEU A 25 10.32 -2.88 -2.76
N ALA A 26 9.67 -1.74 -2.89
CA ALA A 26 8.22 -1.64 -2.76
C ALA A 26 7.51 -2.42 -3.86
N LYS A 27 8.02 -2.37 -5.10
CA LYS A 27 7.55 -3.22 -6.19
C LYS A 27 7.77 -4.70 -5.91
N GLY A 28 8.95 -5.08 -5.39
CA GLY A 28 9.23 -6.47 -5.00
C GLY A 28 8.31 -6.97 -3.88
N ALA A 29 8.05 -6.15 -2.87
CA ALA A 29 7.14 -6.49 -1.78
C ALA A 29 5.69 -6.59 -2.26
N LEU A 30 5.26 -5.69 -3.16
CA LEU A 30 3.94 -5.76 -3.79
C LEU A 30 3.79 -7.03 -4.65
N LEU A 31 4.83 -7.40 -5.41
CA LEU A 31 4.88 -8.67 -6.16
C LEU A 31 4.62 -9.86 -5.22
N ALA A 32 5.43 -9.97 -4.17
CA ALA A 32 5.34 -11.07 -3.21
C ALA A 32 4.00 -11.11 -2.46
N LEU A 33 3.40 -9.95 -2.13
CA LEU A 33 2.05 -9.89 -1.55
C LEU A 33 1.01 -10.38 -2.53
N SER A 34 1.05 -9.91 -3.78
CA SER A 34 0.05 -10.34 -4.74
C SER A 34 0.18 -11.82 -5.05
N GLU A 35 1.39 -12.40 -5.07
CA GLU A 35 1.59 -13.84 -5.32
C GLU A 35 0.90 -14.67 -4.24
N GLN A 36 1.09 -14.29 -2.97
CA GLN A 36 0.39 -14.91 -1.85
C GLN A 36 -1.13 -14.80 -1.99
N PHE A 37 -1.66 -13.61 -2.29
CA PHE A 37 -3.11 -13.40 -2.42
C PHE A 37 -3.69 -14.16 -3.62
N TYR A 38 -2.93 -14.26 -4.73
CA TYR A 38 -3.29 -15.04 -5.90
C TYR A 38 -3.44 -16.52 -5.54
N HIS A 39 -2.45 -17.10 -4.85
CA HIS A 39 -2.50 -18.50 -4.40
C HIS A 39 -3.66 -18.78 -3.44
N ARG A 40 -3.98 -17.83 -2.56
CA ARG A 40 -5.13 -17.91 -1.63
C ARG A 40 -6.48 -17.60 -2.27
N ARG A 41 -6.49 -17.23 -3.56
CA ARG A 41 -7.69 -16.79 -4.31
C ARG A 41 -8.39 -15.61 -3.64
N GLU A 42 -7.61 -14.75 -3.01
CA GLU A 42 -8.01 -13.48 -2.39
C GLU A 42 -8.05 -12.38 -3.44
N LYS A 43 -8.74 -11.28 -3.11
CA LYS A 43 -8.85 -10.13 -3.99
C LYS A 43 -7.83 -9.08 -3.61
N MET A 44 -7.38 -8.32 -4.60
CA MET A 44 -6.47 -7.19 -4.40
C MET A 44 -6.99 -5.95 -5.10
N ALA A 45 -6.70 -4.80 -4.51
CA ALA A 45 -6.65 -3.50 -5.18
C ALA A 45 -5.33 -2.80 -4.86
N VAL A 46 -4.89 -1.91 -5.74
CA VAL A 46 -3.69 -1.09 -5.54
C VAL A 46 -4.02 0.35 -5.88
N ILE A 47 -3.76 1.25 -4.94
CA ILE A 47 -3.84 2.70 -5.10
C ILE A 47 -2.42 3.24 -4.98
N GLY A 48 -1.95 3.94 -5.99
CA GLY A 48 -0.69 4.67 -5.93
C GLY A 48 -0.96 6.12 -5.62
N PHE A 49 -0.11 6.73 -4.82
CA PHE A 49 -0.21 8.15 -4.50
C PHE A 49 1.17 8.81 -4.46
N SER A 50 1.26 10.07 -4.87
CA SER A 50 2.48 10.86 -4.81
C SER A 50 2.11 12.34 -4.85
N GLY A 51 2.73 13.14 -3.98
CA GLY A 51 2.37 14.54 -3.85
C GLY A 51 0.85 14.66 -3.86
N THR A 52 0.32 15.35 -4.86
CA THR A 52 -1.09 15.70 -4.90
C THR A 52 -2.08 14.70 -5.46
N GLN A 53 -1.60 13.57 -5.97
CA GLN A 53 -2.43 12.67 -6.73
C GLN A 53 -2.51 11.31 -6.06
N ALA A 54 -3.71 10.74 -6.09
CA ALA A 54 -3.94 9.33 -5.84
C ALA A 54 -4.68 8.75 -7.06
N ARG A 55 -4.29 7.56 -7.50
CA ARG A 55 -4.99 6.83 -8.56
C ARG A 55 -5.15 5.37 -8.19
N VAL A 56 -6.28 4.80 -8.58
CA VAL A 56 -6.43 3.34 -8.61
C VAL A 56 -5.57 2.83 -9.74
N ILE A 57 -4.54 2.05 -9.41
CA ILE A 57 -3.69 1.42 -10.42
C ILE A 57 -4.14 -0.01 -10.73
N GLN A 58 -4.64 -0.73 -9.72
CA GLN A 58 -5.34 -2.00 -9.89
C GLN A 58 -6.70 -1.89 -9.19
N PRO A 59 -7.83 -2.01 -9.91
CA PRO A 59 -9.15 -2.00 -9.29
C PRO A 59 -9.38 -3.25 -8.43
N ALA A 60 -10.25 -3.12 -7.43
CA ALA A 60 -10.60 -4.24 -6.55
C ALA A 60 -11.15 -5.43 -7.33
N GLY A 61 -10.40 -6.54 -7.33
CA GLY A 61 -10.75 -7.69 -8.14
C GLY A 61 -9.84 -8.89 -7.91
N ARG A 62 -9.92 -9.85 -8.82
CA ARG A 62 -8.97 -10.97 -8.84
C ARG A 62 -7.57 -10.44 -9.09
N VAL A 63 -6.59 -11.00 -8.41
CA VAL A 63 -5.18 -10.69 -8.66
C VAL A 63 -4.85 -11.04 -10.12
N PRO A 64 -4.33 -10.09 -10.93
CA PRO A 64 -4.00 -10.34 -12.33
C PRO A 64 -2.76 -11.23 -12.43
N THR A 65 -2.57 -11.88 -13.59
CA THR A 65 -1.31 -12.55 -13.91
C THR A 65 -0.19 -11.50 -14.01
N PHE A 66 0.90 -11.71 -13.29
CA PHE A 66 1.86 -10.67 -12.88
C PHE A 66 2.47 -9.84 -14.00
N ASN A 67 2.26 -8.53 -13.92
CA ASN A 67 3.04 -7.52 -14.62
C ASN A 67 3.03 -6.25 -13.76
N LEU A 68 4.20 -5.76 -13.33
CA LEU A 68 4.35 -4.51 -12.55
C LEU A 68 4.80 -3.32 -13.42
N ASN A 69 4.89 -3.50 -14.74
CA ASN A 69 5.38 -2.48 -15.68
C ASN A 69 4.51 -1.20 -15.67
N TRP A 70 3.29 -1.26 -15.12
CA TRP A 70 2.40 -0.12 -15.01
C TRP A 70 2.66 0.79 -13.79
N ILE A 71 3.56 0.40 -12.87
CA ILE A 71 3.92 1.20 -11.70
C ILE A 71 4.95 2.27 -12.10
N ALA A 72 4.43 3.29 -12.78
CA ALA A 72 5.14 4.54 -13.03
C ALA A 72 4.88 5.53 -11.88
N PRO A 73 5.87 6.34 -11.48
CA PRO A 73 5.65 7.43 -10.54
C PRO A 73 4.58 8.39 -11.07
N LEU A 74 3.72 8.86 -10.17
CA LEU A 74 2.78 9.93 -10.45
C LEU A 74 3.54 11.26 -10.54
N GLN A 75 3.18 12.10 -11.51
CA GLN A 75 3.74 13.46 -11.61
C GLN A 75 2.98 14.37 -10.65
N GLY A 76 3.67 14.94 -9.66
CA GLY A 76 3.07 15.88 -8.70
C GLY A 76 3.82 17.21 -8.68
N ALA A 77 3.10 18.32 -8.89
CA ALA A 77 3.54 19.66 -8.55
C ALA A 77 2.64 20.19 -7.41
N GLY A 78 3.24 20.57 -6.28
CA GLY A 78 2.52 21.10 -5.12
C GLY A 78 2.25 20.08 -4.01
N ALA A 79 1.66 20.58 -2.91
CA ALA A 79 1.31 19.78 -1.74
C ALA A 79 -0.15 19.34 -1.84
N THR A 80 -0.38 18.04 -1.80
CA THR A 80 -1.70 17.50 -1.45
C THR A 80 -1.46 16.13 -0.82
N PRO A 81 -2.32 15.71 0.11
CA PRO A 81 -1.91 14.76 1.12
C PRO A 81 -2.33 13.33 0.75
N ILE A 82 -1.72 12.38 1.44
CA ILE A 82 -2.18 11.00 1.61
C ILE A 82 -3.69 10.87 1.90
N SER A 83 -4.38 11.93 2.33
CA SER A 83 -5.83 11.98 2.53
C SER A 83 -6.61 11.52 1.29
N HIS A 84 -6.26 11.96 0.08
CA HIS A 84 -7.00 11.51 -1.12
C HIS A 84 -6.84 10.02 -1.38
N ALA A 85 -5.68 9.45 -1.05
CA ALA A 85 -5.47 8.01 -1.16
C ALA A 85 -6.33 7.26 -0.14
N VAL A 86 -6.49 7.81 1.06
CA VAL A 86 -7.39 7.28 2.09
C VAL A 86 -8.85 7.42 1.68
N ASP A 87 -9.28 8.54 1.10
CA ASP A 87 -10.66 8.73 0.64
C ASP A 87 -11.05 7.72 -0.45
N LEU A 88 -10.18 7.54 -1.46
CA LEU A 88 -10.37 6.52 -2.50
C LEU A 88 -10.39 5.10 -1.92
N LEU A 89 -9.58 4.87 -0.89
CA LEU A 89 -9.56 3.59 -0.19
C LEU A 89 -10.88 3.35 0.52
N GLU A 90 -11.39 4.31 1.29
CA GLU A 90 -12.66 4.21 2.02
C GLU A 90 -13.82 3.90 1.08
N GLU A 91 -13.91 4.61 -0.04
CA GLU A 91 -14.93 4.34 -1.05
C GLU A 91 -14.86 2.88 -1.53
N MET A 92 -13.66 2.42 -1.84
CA MET A 92 -13.43 1.06 -2.34
C MET A 92 -13.75 -0.01 -1.29
N LEU A 93 -13.36 0.20 -0.04
CA LEU A 93 -13.66 -0.70 1.07
C LEU A 93 -15.16 -0.73 1.38
N GLY A 94 -15.81 0.44 1.39
CA GLY A 94 -17.25 0.59 1.59
C GLY A 94 -18.05 -0.13 0.51
N GLN A 95 -17.71 0.06 -0.76
CA GLN A 95 -18.33 -0.68 -1.87
C GLN A 95 -18.17 -2.20 -1.74
N HIS A 96 -17.01 -2.66 -1.26
CA HIS A 96 -16.77 -4.09 -1.03
C HIS A 96 -17.63 -4.65 0.11
N LYS A 97 -17.70 -3.94 1.25
CA LYS A 97 -18.49 -4.31 2.41
C LYS A 97 -20.00 -4.24 2.15
N CYS A 98 -20.48 -3.28 1.34
CA CYS A 98 -21.88 -3.23 0.91
C CYS A 98 -22.32 -4.48 0.12
N ARG A 99 -21.41 -5.12 -0.63
CA ARG A 99 -21.71 -6.34 -1.38
C ARG A 99 -21.73 -7.60 -0.50
N SER A 100 -21.09 -7.56 0.67
CA SER A 100 -21.13 -8.66 1.62
C SER A 100 -20.76 -8.19 3.03
N ALA A 101 -21.72 -8.25 3.95
CA ALA A 101 -21.50 -7.89 5.36
C ALA A 101 -20.46 -8.79 6.08
N LYS A 102 -20.08 -9.93 5.49
CA LYS A 102 -19.02 -10.83 5.99
C LYS A 102 -17.70 -10.67 5.23
N ALA A 103 -17.55 -9.61 4.43
CA ALA A 103 -16.30 -9.30 3.77
C ALA A 103 -15.27 -8.80 4.78
N VAL A 104 -14.02 -9.20 4.59
CA VAL A 104 -12.89 -8.74 5.41
C VAL A 104 -12.01 -7.85 4.54
N THR A 105 -11.68 -6.67 5.03
CA THR A 105 -10.85 -5.68 4.35
C THR A 105 -9.52 -5.52 5.08
N THR A 106 -8.42 -5.72 4.36
CA THR A 106 -7.07 -5.56 4.89
C THR A 106 -6.33 -4.49 4.11
N VAL A 107 -5.83 -3.47 4.80
CA VAL A 107 -5.08 -2.36 4.22
C VAL A 107 -3.59 -2.56 4.42
N TRP A 108 -2.82 -2.35 3.37
CA TRP A 108 -1.36 -2.34 3.40
C TRP A 108 -0.86 -0.96 2.97
N LEU A 109 -0.18 -0.24 3.85
CA LEU A 109 0.48 1.02 3.51
C LEU A 109 1.97 0.75 3.28
N MET A 110 2.48 1.13 2.11
CA MET A 110 3.89 0.98 1.72
C MET A 110 4.52 2.36 1.54
N SER A 111 5.27 2.83 2.53
CA SER A 111 5.84 4.19 2.56
C SER A 111 7.04 4.28 3.51
N ASP A 112 7.86 5.33 3.38
CA ASP A 112 8.85 5.73 4.38
C ASP A 112 8.30 6.68 5.46
N GLY A 113 6.96 6.87 5.51
CA GLY A 113 6.26 7.52 6.60
C GLY A 113 6.41 9.04 6.63
N ARG A 114 6.94 9.67 5.58
CA ARG A 114 7.17 11.13 5.51
C ARG A 114 5.89 11.92 5.23
N PHE A 115 4.85 11.67 6.03
CA PHE A 115 3.61 12.43 6.02
C PHE A 115 3.67 13.56 7.05
N ASP A 116 3.04 14.68 6.73
CA ASP A 116 2.77 15.77 7.65
C ASP A 116 1.49 16.50 7.20
N PRO A 117 0.36 16.38 7.93
CA PRO A 117 0.18 15.54 9.13
C PRO A 117 0.15 14.03 8.80
N LEU A 118 0.25 13.18 9.82
CA LEU A 118 0.00 11.74 9.70
C LEU A 118 -1.47 11.48 9.33
N PRO A 119 -1.77 10.56 8.39
CA PRO A 119 -3.15 10.26 8.00
C PRO A 119 -3.92 9.53 9.09
N ALA A 120 -5.24 9.73 9.11
CA ALA A 120 -6.15 8.94 9.94
C ALA A 120 -6.20 7.47 9.48
N ARG A 121 -6.51 6.56 10.42
CA ARG A 121 -6.74 5.15 10.09
C ARG A 121 -7.99 5.05 9.21
N PRO A 122 -7.98 4.27 8.12
CA PRO A 122 -9.19 4.00 7.38
C PRO A 122 -10.23 3.27 8.26
N GLU A 123 -11.41 3.85 8.40
CA GLU A 123 -12.53 3.38 9.20
C GLU A 123 -13.06 2.04 8.68
N MET A 124 -13.14 1.87 7.36
CA MET A 124 -13.66 0.64 6.76
C MET A 124 -12.65 -0.51 6.77
N ALA A 125 -11.42 -0.32 7.26
CA ALA A 125 -10.40 -1.37 7.34
C ALA A 125 -10.56 -2.23 8.59
N ASP A 126 -10.67 -3.55 8.41
CA ASP A 126 -10.66 -4.49 9.54
C ASP A 126 -9.23 -4.69 10.06
N CYS A 127 -8.27 -4.87 9.14
CA CYS A 127 -6.86 -5.03 9.45
C CYS A 127 -6.00 -3.97 8.73
N CYS A 128 -4.93 -3.52 9.38
CA CYS A 128 -3.95 -2.61 8.77
C CYS A 128 -2.54 -3.16 8.95
N HIS A 129 -1.72 -3.02 7.91
CA HIS A 129 -0.30 -3.31 7.90
C HIS A 129 0.45 -2.10 7.35
N VAL A 130 1.56 -1.75 7.98
CA VAL A 130 2.48 -0.70 7.51
C VAL A 130 3.81 -1.37 7.19
N LEU A 131 4.16 -1.35 5.90
CA LEU A 131 5.48 -1.73 5.40
C LEU A 131 6.33 -0.48 5.30
N ASP A 132 7.37 -0.43 6.13
CA ASP A 132 8.22 0.74 6.29
C ASP A 132 9.46 0.67 5.40
N PHE A 133 9.59 1.66 4.53
CA PHE A 133 10.71 1.80 3.58
C PHE A 133 11.72 2.86 4.04
N GLU A 134 11.66 3.34 5.28
CA GLU A 134 12.73 4.13 5.88
C GLU A 134 13.98 3.25 6.05
N MET A 135 15.04 3.60 5.31
CA MET A 135 16.28 2.81 5.22
C MET A 135 17.53 3.65 5.53
N GLU A 136 17.35 4.92 5.86
CA GLU A 136 18.42 5.83 6.21
C GLU A 136 19.05 5.49 7.57
N ASP A 137 20.34 5.81 7.73
CA ASP A 137 21.09 5.57 8.98
C ASP A 137 20.45 6.29 10.18
N VAL A 138 19.88 7.47 9.94
CA VAL A 138 19.08 8.22 10.92
C VAL A 138 17.61 8.07 10.57
N ARG A 139 16.88 7.33 11.41
CA ARG A 139 15.44 7.07 11.24
C ARG A 139 14.60 8.12 11.96
N LEU A 140 13.58 8.63 11.28
CA LEU A 140 12.56 9.52 11.82
C LEU A 140 11.48 8.74 12.58
N GLY A 141 11.31 7.45 12.31
CA GLY A 141 10.37 6.57 13.04
C GLY A 141 8.89 6.90 12.78
N ARG A 142 8.59 7.66 11.73
CA ARG A 142 7.23 8.15 11.45
C ARG A 142 6.28 7.04 11.01
N ALA A 143 6.75 6.10 10.18
CA ALA A 143 5.95 4.95 9.77
C ALA A 143 5.58 4.05 10.96
N GLN A 144 6.49 3.88 11.92
CA GLN A 144 6.21 3.16 13.17
C GLN A 144 5.15 3.88 14.02
N ARG A 145 5.28 5.21 14.17
CA ARG A 145 4.27 6.01 14.87
C ARG A 145 2.90 5.94 14.19
N LEU A 146 2.87 5.98 12.86
CA LEU A 146 1.64 5.81 12.10
C LEU A 146 1.00 4.44 12.35
N ALA A 147 1.80 3.37 12.33
CA ALA A 147 1.32 2.03 12.62
C ALA A 147 0.72 1.92 14.03
N GLN A 148 1.31 2.58 15.02
CA GLN A 148 0.73 2.67 16.37
C GLN A 148 -0.60 3.41 16.37
N THR A 149 -0.70 4.57 15.72
CA THR A 149 -1.96 5.33 15.61
C THR A 149 -3.04 4.52 14.89
N TRP A 150 -2.64 3.73 13.90
CA TRP A 150 -3.54 2.86 13.18
C TRP A 150 -3.81 1.54 13.88
N ASN A 151 -3.20 1.21 15.01
CA ASN A 151 -3.21 -0.16 15.56
C ASN A 151 -2.93 -1.22 14.47
N ALA A 152 -1.91 -0.96 13.67
CA ALA A 152 -1.50 -1.74 12.51
C ALA A 152 -0.29 -2.61 12.84
N SER A 153 -0.15 -3.73 12.14
CA SER A 153 1.11 -4.47 12.15
C SER A 153 2.19 -3.64 11.46
N TYR A 154 3.35 -3.50 12.08
CA TYR A 154 4.50 -2.77 11.53
C TYR A 154 5.59 -3.74 11.10
N THR A 155 6.08 -3.59 9.87
CA THR A 155 7.19 -4.41 9.36
C THR A 155 8.15 -3.53 8.55
N PRO A 156 9.42 -3.38 8.97
CA PRO A 156 10.45 -2.81 8.13
C PRO A 156 10.63 -3.63 6.86
N VAL A 157 10.81 -2.99 5.70
CA VAL A 157 10.92 -3.69 4.41
C VAL A 157 12.05 -4.72 4.41
N LEU A 158 13.17 -4.44 5.08
CA LEU A 158 14.31 -5.35 5.18
C LEU A 158 14.00 -6.62 6.00
N GLN A 159 12.91 -6.61 6.77
CA GLN A 159 12.42 -7.75 7.56
C GLN A 159 11.19 -8.41 6.93
N PHE A 160 10.67 -7.85 5.83
CA PHE A 160 9.53 -8.40 5.12
C PHE A 160 9.99 -9.59 4.25
N SER A 161 9.67 -10.81 4.66
CA SER A 161 9.87 -12.04 3.85
C SER A 161 8.56 -12.46 3.18
N PRO A 162 8.59 -12.77 1.87
CA PRO A 162 8.80 -14.16 1.48
C PRO A 162 9.92 -14.42 0.45
N GLU A 163 10.25 -13.47 -0.43
CA GLU A 163 11.37 -13.47 -1.38
C GLU A 163 11.31 -12.10 -2.11
N VAL A 164 11.66 -11.01 -1.43
CA VAL A 164 11.60 -9.66 -2.01
C VAL A 164 12.81 -9.43 -2.92
N ALA A 165 12.71 -9.86 -4.18
CA ALA A 165 13.67 -9.44 -5.19
C ALA A 165 13.36 -7.98 -5.60
N PRO A 166 14.34 -7.06 -5.56
CA PRO A 166 14.13 -5.68 -6.02
C PRO A 166 13.77 -5.66 -7.50
N VAL A 167 12.64 -5.05 -7.85
CA VAL A 167 12.19 -4.89 -9.23
C VAL A 167 12.67 -3.55 -9.76
N ARG A 168 13.61 -3.57 -10.71
CA ARG A 168 14.22 -2.36 -11.28
C ARG A 168 13.15 -1.42 -11.86
N ASN A 169 13.36 -0.12 -11.67
CA ASN A 169 12.58 0.89 -12.39
C ASN A 169 12.96 0.85 -13.88
N ALA A 170 11.97 0.71 -14.76
CA ALA A 170 12.12 0.85 -16.20
C ALA A 170 12.26 2.33 -16.58
#